data_AF-A0A963DTG2-F1
#
_entry.id   AF-A0A963DTG2-F1
#
_cell.length_a   1.000
_cell.length_b   1.000
_cell.length_c   1.000
_cell.angle_alpha   90.00
_cell.angle_beta   90.00
_cell.angle_gamma   90.00
#
_symmetry.space_group_name_H-M   'P 1'
#
loop_
_entity.id
_entity.type
_entity.pdbx_description
1 polymer ?
#
loop_
_entity_poly.entity_id
_entity_poly.type
_entity_poly.pdbx_seq_one_letter_code
_entity_poly.pdbx_strand_id
1 'polypeptide(L)'
;MSVRQLSIAGRTEAMLSEHSLSENHARLGDCLAAGVPPLFIQDLDGVCMGLVADPLRRTVDPAYLSACHRLRRRFFVLTNGEHIGSRGMNGIVERSLGGKRQAAGRYLPGLAAGGVQWQDVDGVVSHPGVSAEELRFLADVPARARRFLTEFLAQPGHRLTSSQVAALADAAVLDNRVSPTVNTNVLFEALDGRVARYRDLQQALQDFMTDLLDTAAGHGLKDAFFVHLAPNLGRDGDVERLAPASDGLAGTTDFQFMLSGAIKEAGVLDLLNRHYARHTGRHPLGADFNARTAPRVHAALLDLADAAFERHRMPPIVGVGDTVTSSIAADGQRVRGGSDRGFLHLVQELGRRFGTDNAVLLVDSSGGEVRRPGLMRDPRAGGLVAEGITDASDPLRVNFVFPGGHRQYVDFLIALAGRIGRAGA
;
A
#
# COMPACT_ATOMS: atom_id res chain seq x y z
N MET A 1 -12.65 59.44 -13.17
CA MET A 1 -11.55 59.24 -14.14
C MET A 1 -10.25 59.30 -13.36
N SER A 2 -9.33 58.35 -13.31
CA SER A 2 -9.15 57.06 -13.99
C SER A 2 -8.36 56.15 -13.02
N VAL A 3 -8.89 54.96 -12.76
CA VAL A 3 -8.22 53.87 -12.05
C VAL A 3 -7.26 53.23 -13.04
N ARG A 4 -5.95 53.24 -12.72
CA ARG A 4 -4.95 52.53 -13.53
C ARG A 4 -5.20 51.03 -13.43
N GLN A 5 -5.74 50.46 -14.49
CA GLN A 5 -5.69 49.04 -14.80
C GLN A 5 -4.23 48.59 -14.85
N LEU A 6 -3.77 47.95 -13.77
CA LEU A 6 -2.69 46.98 -13.85
C LEU A 6 -3.30 45.67 -14.34
N SER A 7 -3.17 45.45 -15.63
CA SER A 7 -3.40 44.18 -16.32
C SER A 7 -2.53 43.10 -15.65
N ILE A 8 -3.15 42.28 -14.80
CA ILE A 8 -2.61 40.97 -14.43
C ILE A 8 -2.96 40.03 -15.58
N ALA A 9 -2.12 40.03 -16.61
CA ALA A 9 -2.06 38.91 -17.55
C ALA A 9 -1.33 37.74 -16.86
N GLY A 10 -1.97 37.19 -15.82
CA GLY A 10 -1.54 35.96 -15.17
C GLY A 10 -2.02 34.78 -16.01
N ARG A 11 -1.10 33.99 -16.56
CA ARG A 11 -1.46 32.63 -16.98
C ARG A 11 -2.00 31.94 -15.73
N THR A 12 -3.27 31.59 -15.72
CA THR A 12 -3.81 30.66 -14.73
C THR A 12 -3.10 29.33 -14.98
N GLU A 13 -2.00 29.09 -14.26
CA GLU A 13 -1.34 27.79 -14.31
C GLU A 13 -2.33 26.77 -13.74
N ALA A 14 -2.80 25.84 -14.59
CA ALA A 14 -3.75 24.81 -14.17
C ALA A 14 -3.24 24.09 -12.93
N MET A 15 -4.12 23.93 -11.96
CA MET A 15 -3.88 23.29 -10.68
C MET A 15 -3.52 21.82 -10.89
N LEU A 16 -2.70 21.23 -10.01
CA LEU A 16 -2.35 19.80 -10.08
C LEU A 16 -3.58 18.90 -10.14
N SER A 17 -4.61 19.26 -9.37
CA SER A 17 -5.89 18.57 -9.27
C SER A 17 -6.73 18.60 -10.56
N GLU A 18 -6.43 19.50 -11.50
CA GLU A 18 -7.13 19.62 -12.80
C GLU A 18 -6.52 18.73 -13.89
N HIS A 19 -5.32 18.20 -13.66
CA HIS A 19 -4.70 17.26 -14.58
C HIS A 19 -5.43 15.90 -14.57
N SER A 20 -5.41 15.21 -15.71
CA SER A 20 -5.97 13.86 -15.86
C SER A 20 -5.01 13.02 -16.69
N LEU A 21 -4.51 11.92 -16.11
CA LEU A 21 -3.57 10.98 -16.74
C LEU A 21 -2.38 11.67 -17.43
N SER A 22 -1.86 12.76 -16.84
CA SER A 22 -0.79 13.54 -17.45
C SER A 22 0.58 12.86 -17.31
N GLU A 23 1.35 12.84 -18.39
CA GLU A 23 2.75 12.38 -18.42
C GLU A 23 3.76 13.54 -18.23
N ASN A 24 3.30 14.78 -17.97
CA ASN A 24 4.19 15.95 -17.87
C ASN A 24 4.85 16.06 -16.49
N HIS A 25 5.83 15.20 -16.22
CA HIS A 25 6.55 15.15 -14.94
C HIS A 25 7.39 16.40 -14.66
N ALA A 26 7.86 17.09 -15.70
CA ALA A 26 8.58 18.35 -15.55
C ALA A 26 7.67 19.40 -14.90
N ARG A 27 6.46 19.59 -15.44
CA ARG A 27 5.45 20.49 -14.88
C ARG A 27 5.03 20.09 -13.48
N LEU A 28 4.78 18.79 -13.24
CA LEU A 28 4.49 18.28 -11.90
C LEU A 28 5.61 18.70 -10.92
N GLY A 29 6.86 18.52 -11.31
CA GLY A 29 8.02 18.91 -10.51
C GLY A 29 8.13 20.41 -10.29
N ASP A 30 7.77 21.23 -11.29
CA ASP A 30 7.74 22.69 -11.19
C ASP A 30 6.70 23.17 -10.18
N CYS A 31 5.46 22.69 -10.31
CA CYS A 31 4.37 23.04 -9.39
C CYS A 31 4.69 22.63 -7.95
N LEU A 32 5.17 21.39 -7.73
CA LEU A 32 5.50 20.90 -6.40
C LEU A 32 6.72 21.59 -5.77
N ALA A 33 7.63 22.15 -6.57
CA ALA A 33 8.80 22.87 -6.08
C ALA A 33 8.53 24.36 -5.80
N ALA A 34 7.61 24.99 -6.55
CA ALA A 34 7.30 26.43 -6.43
C ALA A 34 6.20 26.75 -5.40
N GLY A 35 5.31 25.80 -5.11
CA GLY A 35 4.15 25.99 -4.24
C GLY A 35 4.40 25.78 -2.74
N VAL A 36 3.30 25.68 -1.99
CA VAL A 36 3.32 25.25 -0.59
C VAL A 36 3.89 23.82 -0.52
N PRO A 37 4.87 23.55 0.35
CA PRO A 37 5.40 22.22 0.59
C PRO A 37 4.33 21.13 0.70
N PRO A 38 4.30 20.15 -0.23
CA PRO A 38 3.31 19.08 -0.16
C PRO A 38 3.68 18.05 0.92
N LEU A 39 2.66 17.35 1.42
CA LEU A 39 2.77 16.12 2.18
C LEU A 39 2.67 14.92 1.22
N PHE A 40 3.72 14.11 1.12
CA PHE A 40 3.70 12.86 0.35
C PHE A 40 3.21 11.71 1.22
N ILE A 41 2.25 10.94 0.70
CA ILE A 41 1.77 9.67 1.25
C ILE A 41 1.80 8.65 0.12
N GLN A 42 2.63 7.62 0.23
CA GLN A 42 2.79 6.64 -0.85
C GLN A 42 2.80 5.19 -0.38
N ASP A 43 2.35 4.27 -1.25
CA ASP A 43 2.68 2.84 -1.09
C ASP A 43 4.15 2.59 -1.45
N LEU A 44 4.62 1.36 -1.23
CA LEU A 44 6.00 0.92 -1.44
C LEU A 44 6.16 0.05 -2.68
N ASP A 45 5.53 -1.11 -2.65
CA ASP A 45 5.61 -2.14 -3.69
C ASP A 45 4.96 -1.64 -4.98
N GLY A 46 5.66 -1.78 -6.11
CA GLY A 46 5.23 -1.25 -7.40
C GLY A 46 5.37 0.27 -7.59
N VAL A 47 5.53 1.03 -6.49
CA VAL A 47 5.75 2.48 -6.51
C VAL A 47 7.23 2.84 -6.54
N CYS A 48 7.98 2.45 -5.50
CA CYS A 48 9.41 2.78 -5.36
C CYS A 48 10.35 1.58 -5.53
N MET A 49 9.77 0.40 -5.72
CA MET A 49 10.46 -0.85 -6.02
C MET A 49 9.60 -1.70 -6.96
N GLY A 50 10.23 -2.57 -7.74
CA GLY A 50 9.50 -3.46 -8.64
C GLY A 50 8.67 -4.50 -7.90
N LEU A 51 7.54 -4.92 -8.50
CA LEU A 51 6.81 -6.10 -8.07
C LEU A 51 7.57 -7.36 -8.50
N VAL A 52 8.10 -8.08 -7.51
CA VAL A 52 8.86 -9.32 -7.67
C VAL A 52 8.08 -10.48 -7.08
N ALA A 53 8.25 -11.68 -7.62
CA ALA A 53 7.62 -12.91 -7.13
C ALA A 53 8.16 -13.32 -5.75
N ASP A 54 9.45 -13.08 -5.49
CA ASP A 54 10.07 -13.28 -4.18
C ASP A 54 10.38 -11.92 -3.52
N PRO A 55 9.66 -11.53 -2.45
CA PRO A 55 9.90 -10.30 -1.70
C PRO A 55 11.34 -10.11 -1.20
N LEU A 56 12.10 -11.17 -0.99
CA LEU A 56 13.50 -11.07 -0.56
C LEU A 56 14.42 -10.48 -1.63
N ARG A 57 14.01 -10.56 -2.91
CA ARG A 57 14.74 -10.02 -4.06
C ARG A 57 14.46 -8.54 -4.31
N ARG A 58 13.58 -7.91 -3.51
CA ARG A 58 13.31 -6.48 -3.60
C ARG A 58 14.58 -5.67 -3.33
N THR A 59 14.75 -4.61 -4.11
CA THR A 59 15.81 -3.62 -3.97
C THR A 59 15.24 -2.22 -4.01
N VAL A 60 15.82 -1.32 -3.24
CA VAL A 60 15.51 0.12 -3.30
C VAL A 60 16.78 0.90 -3.62
N ASP A 61 16.63 1.97 -4.40
CA ASP A 61 17.76 2.84 -4.78
C ASP A 61 18.27 3.65 -3.55
N PRO A 62 19.56 3.61 -3.20
CA PRO A 62 20.13 4.43 -2.13
C PRO A 62 19.97 5.95 -2.34
N ALA A 63 19.95 6.43 -3.57
CA ALA A 63 19.69 7.82 -3.90
C ALA A 63 18.24 8.21 -3.61
N TYR A 64 17.29 7.29 -3.83
CA TYR A 64 15.90 7.47 -3.44
C TYR A 64 15.74 7.55 -1.92
N LEU A 65 16.38 6.65 -1.17
CA LEU A 65 16.38 6.73 0.30
C LEU A 65 16.95 8.07 0.80
N SER A 66 17.99 8.57 0.14
CA SER A 66 18.57 9.88 0.43
C SER A 66 17.60 11.02 0.11
N ALA A 67 16.82 10.91 -0.97
CA ALA A 67 15.77 11.87 -1.33
C ALA A 67 14.63 11.86 -0.29
N CYS A 68 14.13 10.68 0.10
CA CYS A 68 13.13 10.53 1.15
C CYS A 68 13.60 11.11 2.49
N HIS A 69 14.87 10.89 2.87
CA HIS A 69 15.44 11.49 4.08
C HIS A 69 15.46 13.02 4.05
N ARG A 70 15.73 13.64 2.88
CA ARG A 70 15.59 15.10 2.72
C ARG A 70 14.15 15.56 2.92
N LEU A 71 13.19 14.74 2.50
CA LEU A 71 11.75 14.99 2.62
C LEU A 71 11.12 14.50 3.93
N ARG A 72 11.87 13.91 4.88
CA ARG A 72 11.39 13.19 6.09
C ARG A 72 10.41 13.91 7.03
N ARG A 73 10.18 15.21 6.84
CA ARG A 73 9.15 15.98 7.58
C ARG A 73 7.78 16.00 6.90
N ARG A 74 7.73 15.56 5.65
CA ARG A 74 6.64 15.72 4.69
C ARG A 74 6.57 14.55 3.70
N PHE A 75 7.14 13.42 4.09
CA PHE A 75 7.09 12.18 3.33
C PHE A 75 6.79 11.05 4.29
N PHE A 76 5.75 10.28 3.99
CA PHE A 76 5.37 9.09 4.71
C PHE A 76 5.00 7.97 3.76
N VAL A 77 5.28 6.75 4.19
CA VAL A 77 4.78 5.55 3.52
C VAL A 77 3.47 5.10 4.16
N LEU A 78 2.61 4.47 3.37
CA LEU A 78 1.35 3.89 3.78
C LEU A 78 1.13 2.61 2.98
N THR A 79 1.47 1.47 3.58
CA THR A 79 1.54 0.18 2.88
C THR A 79 0.80 -0.94 3.62
N ASN A 80 0.42 -1.99 2.88
CA ASN A 80 -0.05 -3.24 3.46
C ASN A 80 1.10 -4.17 3.86
N GLY A 81 2.30 -3.98 3.29
CA GLY A 81 3.50 -4.68 3.74
C GLY A 81 3.92 -4.26 5.16
N GLU A 82 4.98 -4.86 5.70
CA GLU A 82 5.52 -4.49 7.01
C GLU A 82 6.86 -3.75 6.91
N HIS A 83 7.15 -2.90 7.91
CA HIS A 83 8.47 -2.31 8.09
C HIS A 83 9.48 -3.35 8.60
N ILE A 84 9.06 -4.24 9.49
CA ILE A 84 9.90 -5.24 10.15
C ILE A 84 9.62 -6.66 9.67
N GLY A 85 10.38 -7.63 10.19
CA GLY A 85 10.32 -9.04 9.78
C GLY A 85 11.33 -9.36 8.68
N SER A 86 11.46 -10.65 8.36
CA SER A 86 12.45 -11.14 7.38
C SER A 86 12.30 -10.49 5.99
N ARG A 87 11.06 -10.13 5.65
CA ARG A 87 10.65 -9.54 4.36
C ARG A 87 10.20 -8.08 4.47
N GLY A 88 10.38 -7.48 5.65
CA GLY A 88 10.00 -6.09 5.90
C GLY A 88 10.91 -5.07 5.20
N MET A 89 10.40 -3.85 5.04
CA MET A 89 11.11 -2.76 4.37
C MET A 89 12.47 -2.46 4.98
N ASN A 90 12.62 -2.57 6.31
CA ASN A 90 13.87 -2.25 7.00
C ASN A 90 15.03 -3.12 6.54
N GLY A 91 14.81 -4.42 6.33
CA GLY A 91 15.85 -5.31 5.81
C GLY A 91 16.31 -4.89 4.40
N ILE A 92 15.40 -4.38 3.57
CA ILE A 92 15.70 -3.88 2.22
C ILE A 92 16.53 -2.58 2.32
N VAL A 93 16.12 -1.64 3.18
CA VAL A 93 16.86 -0.39 3.44
C VAL A 93 18.28 -0.69 3.93
N GLU A 94 18.42 -1.60 4.89
CA GLU A 94 19.70 -1.99 5.46
C GLU A 94 20.62 -2.59 4.40
N ARG A 95 20.12 -3.52 3.56
CA ARG A 95 20.91 -4.09 2.45
C ARG A 95 21.32 -3.01 1.45
N SER A 96 20.42 -2.12 1.06
CA SER A 96 20.71 -1.05 0.10
C SER A 96 21.73 -0.04 0.62
N LEU A 97 21.78 0.22 1.93
CA LEU A 97 22.70 1.19 2.53
C LEU A 97 24.00 0.57 3.07
N GLY A 98 24.16 -0.75 2.98
CA GLY A 98 25.37 -1.46 3.45
C GLY A 98 25.36 -1.83 4.94
N GLY A 99 24.19 -1.92 5.56
CA GLY A 99 23.97 -2.46 6.90
C GLY A 99 23.14 -1.56 7.82
N LYS A 100 22.75 -2.11 8.97
CA LYS A 100 21.94 -1.44 10.00
C LYS A 100 22.54 -0.13 10.50
N ARG A 101 23.87 -0.06 10.66
CA ARG A 101 24.56 1.16 11.11
C ARG A 101 24.41 2.31 10.12
N GLN A 102 24.45 2.01 8.82
CA GLN A 102 24.33 2.97 7.73
C GLN A 102 22.87 3.40 7.50
N ALA A 103 21.92 2.54 7.87
CA ALA A 103 20.47 2.81 7.79
C ALA A 103 19.93 3.68 8.92
N ALA A 104 20.65 3.84 10.04
CA ALA A 104 20.20 4.63 11.18
C ALA A 104 19.80 6.06 10.78
N GLY A 105 18.60 6.49 11.17
CA GLY A 105 18.01 7.79 10.82
C GLY A 105 17.57 7.92 9.35
N ARG A 106 17.62 6.83 8.57
CA ARG A 106 17.29 6.78 7.13
C ARG A 106 16.22 5.75 6.78
N TYR A 107 15.54 5.18 7.78
CA TYR A 107 14.37 4.35 7.52
C TYR A 107 13.23 5.20 6.95
N LEU A 108 12.34 4.56 6.18
CA LEU A 108 11.17 5.23 5.63
C LEU A 108 10.11 5.34 6.74
N PRO A 109 9.76 6.56 7.19
CA PRO A 109 8.76 6.74 8.23
C PRO A 109 7.37 6.56 7.64
N GLY A 110 6.42 6.10 8.44
CA GLY A 110 5.04 5.95 8.00
C GLY A 110 4.32 4.76 8.61
N LEU A 111 3.21 4.41 8.00
CA LEU A 111 2.33 3.34 8.43
C LEU A 111 2.46 2.12 7.51
N ALA A 112 2.51 0.97 8.13
CA ALA A 112 2.57 -0.34 7.50
C ALA A 112 1.44 -1.24 8.03
N ALA A 113 1.33 -2.45 7.48
CA ALA A 113 0.28 -3.42 7.79
C ALA A 113 -1.12 -2.83 7.72
N GLY A 114 -1.40 -2.02 6.70
CA GLY A 114 -2.72 -1.39 6.52
C GLY A 114 -3.03 -0.31 7.55
N GLY A 115 -2.03 0.26 8.23
CA GLY A 115 -2.23 1.41 9.13
C GLY A 115 -1.98 1.15 10.61
N VAL A 116 -1.66 -0.09 11.01
CA VAL A 116 -1.53 -0.47 12.43
C VAL A 116 -0.09 -0.60 12.90
N GLN A 117 0.90 -0.53 11.99
CA GLN A 117 2.32 -0.52 12.34
C GLN A 117 2.93 0.84 12.01
N TRP A 118 3.20 1.64 13.04
CA TRP A 118 3.89 2.93 12.87
C TRP A 118 5.40 2.74 13.01
N GLN A 119 6.16 3.41 12.13
CA GLN A 119 7.60 3.54 12.22
C GLN A 119 8.05 5.00 12.04
N ASP A 120 9.02 5.43 12.83
CA ASP A 120 9.73 6.70 12.64
C ASP A 120 11.03 6.57 11.80
N VAL A 121 11.74 7.68 11.62
CA VAL A 121 12.96 7.72 10.80
C VAL A 121 14.13 6.94 11.39
N ASP A 122 14.09 6.66 12.69
CA ASP A 122 15.13 5.93 13.42
C ASP A 122 14.86 4.42 13.45
N GLY A 123 13.72 3.99 12.88
CA GLY A 123 13.31 2.59 12.83
C GLY A 123 12.62 2.12 14.11
N VAL A 124 12.16 3.05 14.96
CA VAL A 124 11.39 2.72 16.15
C VAL A 124 9.96 2.40 15.73
N VAL A 125 9.52 1.18 16.04
CA VAL A 125 8.23 0.64 15.64
C VAL A 125 7.28 0.57 16.83
N SER A 126 6.02 0.94 16.59
CA SER A 126 4.91 0.79 17.53
C SER A 126 3.67 0.27 16.81
N HIS A 127 2.67 -0.20 17.57
CA HIS A 127 1.43 -0.73 17.01
C HIS A 127 0.20 -0.02 17.60
N PRO A 128 -0.12 1.21 17.14
CA PRO A 128 -1.23 1.99 17.70
C PRO A 128 -2.56 1.25 17.60
N GLY A 129 -3.30 1.19 18.71
CA GLY A 129 -4.59 0.50 18.77
C GLY A 129 -4.52 -1.04 18.79
N VAL A 130 -3.32 -1.62 18.97
CA VAL A 130 -3.11 -3.07 19.06
C VAL A 130 -2.70 -3.45 20.48
N SER A 131 -3.43 -4.39 21.07
CA SER A 131 -3.19 -4.93 22.41
C SER A 131 -2.00 -5.90 22.46
N ALA A 132 -1.47 -6.12 23.67
CA ALA A 132 -0.42 -7.09 23.88
C ALA A 132 -0.90 -8.53 23.62
N GLU A 133 -2.18 -8.80 23.88
CA GLU A 133 -2.85 -10.08 23.66
C GLU A 133 -2.94 -10.40 22.17
N GLU A 134 -3.35 -9.43 21.34
CA GLU A 134 -3.38 -9.57 19.89
C GLU A 134 -1.98 -9.85 19.32
N LEU A 135 -0.97 -9.07 19.74
CA LEU A 135 0.41 -9.28 19.29
C LEU A 135 0.96 -10.66 19.70
N ARG A 136 0.60 -11.14 20.89
CA ARG A 136 1.02 -12.46 21.38
C ARG A 136 0.36 -13.58 20.59
N PHE A 137 -0.92 -13.42 20.24
CA PHE A 137 -1.61 -14.38 19.37
C PHE A 137 -0.96 -14.46 17.98
N LEU A 138 -0.70 -13.31 17.36
CA LEU A 138 -0.08 -13.25 16.02
C LEU A 138 1.33 -13.84 15.98
N ALA A 139 2.11 -13.69 17.07
CA ALA A 139 3.46 -14.25 17.16
C ALA A 139 3.49 -15.79 17.00
N ASP A 140 2.42 -16.48 17.38
CA ASP A 140 2.32 -17.94 17.28
C ASP A 140 1.90 -18.43 15.89
N VAL A 141 1.25 -17.57 15.08
CA VAL A 141 0.63 -17.96 13.80
C VAL A 141 1.66 -18.54 12.82
N PRO A 142 2.85 -17.94 12.59
CA PRO A 142 3.84 -18.51 11.68
C PRO A 142 4.29 -19.92 12.07
N ALA A 143 4.45 -20.21 13.36
CA ALA A 143 4.83 -21.55 13.81
C ALA A 143 3.72 -22.57 13.55
N ARG A 144 2.45 -22.19 13.78
CA ARG A 144 1.28 -23.02 13.48
C ARG A 144 1.16 -23.28 11.97
N ALA A 145 1.35 -22.25 11.15
CA ALA A 145 1.31 -22.36 9.69
C ALA A 145 2.42 -23.29 9.15
N ARG A 146 3.65 -23.19 9.67
CA ARG A 146 4.75 -24.10 9.29
C ARG A 146 4.43 -25.55 9.62
N ARG A 147 3.90 -25.81 10.82
CA ARG A 147 3.48 -27.15 11.23
C ARG A 147 2.39 -27.69 10.31
N PHE A 148 1.34 -26.90 10.07
CA PHE A 148 0.26 -27.25 9.15
C PHE A 148 0.79 -27.61 7.75
N LEU A 149 1.62 -26.75 7.15
CA LEU A 149 2.18 -27.01 5.82
C LEU A 149 3.09 -28.23 5.80
N THR A 150 3.90 -28.43 6.85
CA THR A 150 4.78 -29.60 6.96
C THR A 150 3.96 -30.90 6.98
N GLU A 151 2.89 -30.94 7.78
CA GLU A 151 2.00 -32.09 7.89
C GLU A 151 1.25 -32.34 6.57
N PHE A 152 0.75 -31.29 5.92
CA PHE A 152 0.07 -31.39 4.63
C PHE A 152 1.00 -31.91 3.53
N LEU A 153 2.17 -31.28 3.36
CA LEU A 153 3.11 -31.62 2.28
C LEU A 153 3.80 -32.98 2.49
N ALA A 154 3.88 -33.47 3.74
CA ALA A 154 4.42 -34.79 4.06
C ALA A 154 3.49 -35.96 3.67
N GLN A 155 2.23 -35.70 3.28
CA GLN A 155 1.32 -36.77 2.89
C GLN A 155 1.86 -37.56 1.69
N PRO A 156 1.74 -38.91 1.68
CA PRO A 156 2.33 -39.78 0.65
C PRO A 156 1.96 -39.40 -0.79
N GLY A 157 0.81 -38.77 -0.98
CA GLY A 157 0.37 -38.25 -2.26
C GLY A 157 1.39 -37.31 -2.91
N HIS A 158 2.01 -36.39 -2.16
CA HIS A 158 2.82 -35.30 -2.73
C HIS A 158 4.19 -35.76 -3.27
N ARG A 159 4.71 -36.91 -2.84
CA ARG A 159 6.03 -37.44 -3.27
C ARG A 159 7.19 -36.44 -3.06
N LEU A 160 7.17 -35.73 -1.94
CA LEU A 160 8.24 -34.81 -1.52
C LEU A 160 9.12 -35.48 -0.46
N THR A 161 10.41 -35.21 -0.47
CA THR A 161 11.30 -35.62 0.62
C THR A 161 11.11 -34.73 1.84
N SER A 162 11.53 -35.20 3.03
CA SER A 162 11.45 -34.38 4.25
C SER A 162 12.21 -33.06 4.15
N SER A 163 13.33 -33.03 3.41
CA SER A 163 14.09 -31.80 3.17
C SER A 163 13.36 -30.83 2.24
N GLN A 164 12.69 -31.34 1.20
CA GLN A 164 11.86 -30.51 0.32
C GLN A 164 10.66 -29.94 1.07
N VAL A 165 9.98 -30.74 1.90
CA VAL A 165 8.85 -30.30 2.73
C VAL A 165 9.26 -29.13 3.63
N ALA A 166 10.37 -29.26 4.36
CA ALA A 166 10.85 -28.21 5.26
C ALA A 166 11.18 -26.92 4.50
N ALA A 167 11.92 -27.02 3.38
CA ALA A 167 12.28 -25.87 2.57
C ALA A 167 11.06 -25.15 1.98
N LEU A 168 10.05 -25.90 1.52
CA LEU A 168 8.82 -25.35 0.96
C LEU A 168 7.95 -24.67 2.03
N ALA A 169 7.82 -25.28 3.21
CA ALA A 169 7.09 -24.69 4.33
C ALA A 169 7.75 -23.38 4.80
N ASP A 170 9.08 -23.34 4.91
CA ASP A 170 9.82 -22.13 5.30
C ASP A 170 9.75 -21.03 4.24
N ALA A 171 9.76 -21.40 2.96
CA ALA A 171 9.61 -20.44 1.87
C ALA A 171 8.18 -19.83 1.84
N ALA A 172 7.16 -20.65 2.10
CA ALA A 172 5.76 -20.25 2.02
C ALA A 172 5.28 -19.42 3.22
N VAL A 173 5.82 -19.64 4.42
CA VAL A 173 5.40 -18.90 5.62
C VAL A 173 6.17 -17.59 5.76
N LEU A 174 5.44 -16.49 5.71
CA LEU A 174 5.96 -15.14 5.96
C LEU A 174 5.69 -14.76 7.42
N ASP A 175 6.76 -14.47 8.16
CA ASP A 175 6.77 -14.18 9.60
C ASP A 175 6.45 -12.72 9.96
N ASN A 176 5.65 -12.09 9.10
CA ASN A 176 5.02 -10.80 9.33
C ASN A 176 4.39 -10.75 10.74
N ARG A 177 4.75 -9.74 11.54
CA ARG A 177 4.41 -9.67 12.96
C ARG A 177 2.94 -9.35 13.20
N VAL A 178 2.35 -8.53 12.33
CA VAL A 178 0.97 -8.06 12.45
C VAL A 178 0.07 -8.46 11.28
N SER A 179 0.66 -9.07 10.25
CA SER A 179 -0.06 -9.71 9.14
C SER A 179 0.58 -11.05 8.72
N PRO A 180 0.73 -12.05 9.62
CA PRO A 180 1.25 -13.38 9.27
C PRO A 180 0.62 -13.91 7.99
N THR A 181 1.44 -14.36 7.04
CA THR A 181 0.98 -14.71 5.70
C THR A 181 1.50 -16.09 5.29
N VAL A 182 0.67 -16.86 4.61
CA VAL A 182 1.08 -18.03 3.85
C VAL A 182 1.00 -17.68 2.36
N ASN A 183 2.15 -17.57 1.70
CA ASN A 183 2.27 -17.39 0.25
C ASN A 183 2.55 -18.75 -0.40
N THR A 184 1.63 -19.21 -1.24
CA THR A 184 1.68 -20.54 -1.84
C THR A 184 2.24 -20.53 -3.26
N ASN A 185 2.80 -19.42 -3.77
CA ASN A 185 3.37 -19.36 -5.12
C ASN A 185 4.44 -20.45 -5.31
N VAL A 186 5.36 -20.57 -4.35
CA VAL A 186 6.41 -21.60 -4.35
C VAL A 186 5.84 -23.03 -4.27
N LEU A 187 4.66 -23.20 -3.68
CA LEU A 187 3.98 -24.49 -3.57
C LEU A 187 3.25 -24.85 -4.86
N PHE A 188 2.73 -23.86 -5.60
CA PHE A 188 2.11 -24.08 -6.90
C PHE A 188 3.12 -24.65 -7.89
N GLU A 189 4.32 -24.07 -7.95
CA GLU A 189 5.42 -24.57 -8.77
C GLU A 189 5.88 -25.97 -8.33
N ALA A 190 6.00 -26.22 -7.02
CA ALA A 190 6.42 -27.52 -6.50
C ALA A 190 5.38 -28.64 -6.69
N LEU A 191 4.10 -28.27 -6.82
CA LEU A 191 2.98 -29.18 -7.06
C LEU A 191 2.52 -29.19 -8.52
N ASP A 192 3.32 -28.61 -9.44
CA ASP A 192 2.98 -28.44 -10.85
C ASP A 192 2.54 -29.77 -11.51
N GLY A 193 1.57 -29.65 -12.43
CA GLY A 193 0.88 -30.79 -13.06
C GLY A 193 -0.15 -31.50 -12.15
N ARG A 194 -0.43 -30.98 -10.95
CA ARG A 194 -1.38 -31.58 -9.99
C ARG A 194 -2.37 -30.55 -9.43
N VAL A 195 -3.04 -29.81 -10.32
CA VAL A 195 -4.00 -28.75 -10.00
C VAL A 195 -5.02 -29.17 -8.93
N ALA A 196 -5.54 -30.40 -8.99
CA ALA A 196 -6.47 -30.91 -7.98
C ALA A 196 -5.89 -30.87 -6.56
N ARG A 197 -4.63 -31.28 -6.37
CA ARG A 197 -3.97 -31.27 -5.05
C ARG A 197 -3.64 -29.87 -4.56
N TYR A 198 -3.35 -28.97 -5.50
CA TYR A 198 -3.14 -27.58 -5.14
C TYR A 198 -4.47 -26.92 -4.73
N ARG A 199 -5.60 -27.29 -5.35
CA ARG A 199 -6.94 -26.89 -4.86
C ARG A 199 -7.23 -27.47 -3.46
N ASP A 200 -6.84 -28.71 -3.20
CA ASP A 200 -6.98 -29.30 -1.86
C ASP A 200 -6.17 -28.50 -0.81
N LEU A 201 -4.95 -28.06 -1.16
CA LEU A 201 -4.15 -27.17 -0.32
C LEU A 201 -4.83 -25.82 -0.09
N GLN A 202 -5.37 -25.21 -1.14
CA GLN A 202 -6.10 -23.94 -1.05
C GLN A 202 -7.28 -24.04 -0.08
N GLN A 203 -8.07 -25.10 -0.18
CA GLN A 203 -9.19 -25.34 0.73
C GLN A 203 -8.69 -25.59 2.16
N ALA A 204 -7.69 -26.45 2.34
CA ALA A 204 -7.13 -26.76 3.66
C ALA A 204 -6.53 -25.51 4.34
N LEU A 205 -5.93 -24.59 3.57
CA LEU A 205 -5.48 -23.30 4.09
C LEU A 205 -6.63 -22.39 4.49
N GLN A 206 -7.72 -22.36 3.72
CA GLN A 206 -8.91 -21.59 4.10
C GLN A 206 -9.52 -22.11 5.40
N ASP A 207 -9.58 -23.44 5.57
CA ASP A 207 -10.05 -24.08 6.80
C ASP A 207 -9.10 -23.76 7.97
N PHE A 208 -7.79 -23.89 7.77
CA PHE A 208 -6.78 -23.50 8.76
C PHE A 208 -6.91 -22.03 9.20
N MET A 209 -7.15 -21.12 8.25
CA MET A 209 -7.35 -19.70 8.58
C MET A 209 -8.65 -19.46 9.37
N THR A 210 -9.70 -20.24 9.09
CA THR A 210 -10.95 -20.22 9.85
C THR A 210 -10.74 -20.73 11.28
N ASP A 211 -10.01 -21.84 11.44
CA ASP A 211 -9.64 -22.38 12.76
C ASP A 211 -8.82 -21.39 13.59
N LEU A 212 -7.95 -20.58 12.94
CA LEU A 212 -7.23 -19.50 13.61
C LEU A 212 -8.18 -18.41 14.12
N LEU A 213 -9.20 -18.02 13.35
CA LEU A 213 -10.21 -17.05 13.79
C LEU A 213 -11.00 -17.59 14.99
N ASP A 214 -11.41 -18.86 14.94
CA ASP A 214 -12.14 -19.50 16.04
C ASP A 214 -11.28 -19.64 17.30
N THR A 215 -10.00 -19.99 17.14
CA THR A 215 -9.04 -20.05 18.24
C THR A 215 -8.82 -18.66 18.87
N ALA A 216 -8.72 -17.61 18.04
CA ALA A 216 -8.65 -16.23 18.52
C ALA A 216 -9.91 -15.85 19.31
N ALA A 217 -11.09 -16.18 18.81
CA ALA A 217 -12.35 -15.95 19.51
C ALA A 217 -12.39 -16.67 20.87
N GLY A 218 -11.91 -17.92 20.93
CA GLY A 218 -11.76 -18.68 22.18
C GLY A 218 -10.78 -18.05 23.19
N HIS A 219 -9.83 -17.22 22.73
CA HIS A 219 -8.92 -16.45 23.57
C HIS A 219 -9.48 -15.05 23.94
N GLY A 220 -10.75 -14.77 23.65
CA GLY A 220 -11.37 -13.46 23.89
C GLY A 220 -10.99 -12.40 22.85
N LEU A 221 -10.37 -12.79 21.74
CA LEU A 221 -9.96 -11.91 20.63
C LEU A 221 -10.95 -11.99 19.46
N LYS A 222 -12.25 -12.10 19.78
CA LYS A 222 -13.30 -12.11 18.77
C LYS A 222 -13.26 -10.79 17.99
N ASP A 223 -13.43 -10.86 16.67
CA ASP A 223 -13.43 -9.72 15.73
C ASP A 223 -12.09 -8.94 15.66
N ALA A 224 -11.05 -9.39 16.38
CA ALA A 224 -9.73 -8.76 16.36
C ALA A 224 -9.01 -8.96 15.02
N PHE A 225 -9.30 -10.08 14.34
CA PHE A 225 -8.63 -10.48 13.11
C PHE A 225 -9.62 -10.78 11.98
N PHE A 226 -9.11 -10.76 10.75
CA PHE A 226 -9.80 -11.22 9.55
C PHE A 226 -8.80 -11.88 8.60
N VAL A 227 -9.31 -12.60 7.60
CA VAL A 227 -8.49 -13.28 6.58
C VAL A 227 -8.59 -12.49 5.28
N HIS A 228 -7.44 -12.05 4.78
CA HIS A 228 -7.32 -11.45 3.45
C HIS A 228 -6.74 -12.47 2.47
N LEU A 229 -7.42 -12.65 1.34
CA LEU A 229 -7.06 -13.55 0.25
C LEU A 229 -6.66 -12.72 -0.97
N ALA A 230 -5.52 -13.05 -1.60
CA ALA A 230 -5.13 -12.43 -2.85
C ALA A 230 -4.61 -13.45 -3.89
N PRO A 231 -5.06 -13.38 -5.16
CA PRO A 231 -6.32 -12.74 -5.60
C PRO A 231 -7.56 -13.38 -4.94
N ASN A 232 -8.69 -12.66 -4.88
CA ASN A 232 -9.97 -13.18 -4.41
C ASN A 232 -11.09 -12.94 -5.45
N LEU A 233 -12.21 -13.66 -5.31
CA LEU A 233 -13.41 -13.53 -6.15
C LEU A 233 -14.47 -12.61 -5.53
N GLY A 234 -14.05 -11.61 -4.74
CA GLY A 234 -14.94 -10.75 -3.97
C GLY A 234 -15.23 -11.31 -2.57
N ARG A 235 -16.40 -10.95 -2.00
CA ARG A 235 -16.78 -11.27 -0.62
C ARG A 235 -18.17 -11.91 -0.54
N ASP A 236 -18.34 -12.80 0.43
CA ASP A 236 -19.64 -13.25 0.92
C ASP A 236 -19.84 -12.74 2.36
N GLY A 237 -20.62 -11.66 2.51
CA GLY A 237 -20.63 -10.91 3.77
C GLY A 237 -19.23 -10.37 4.09
N ASP A 238 -18.69 -10.77 5.24
CA ASP A 238 -17.35 -10.36 5.72
C ASP A 238 -16.23 -11.33 5.31
N VAL A 239 -16.55 -12.42 4.61
CA VAL A 239 -15.58 -13.46 4.24
C VAL A 239 -15.14 -13.30 2.78
N GLU A 240 -13.84 -13.24 2.52
CA GLU A 240 -13.30 -13.19 1.16
C GLU A 240 -13.42 -14.55 0.46
N ARG A 241 -13.80 -14.54 -0.83
CA ARG A 241 -14.01 -15.75 -1.63
C ARG A 241 -12.70 -16.19 -2.27
N LEU A 242 -12.33 -17.44 -2.03
CA LEU A 242 -11.17 -18.07 -2.63
C LEU A 242 -11.32 -18.17 -4.16
N ALA A 243 -10.26 -17.81 -4.89
CA ALA A 243 -10.12 -18.04 -6.31
C ALA A 243 -9.42 -19.39 -6.53
N PRO A 244 -10.11 -20.44 -7.00
CA PRO A 244 -9.50 -21.75 -7.14
C PRO A 244 -8.46 -21.74 -8.26
N ALA A 245 -7.38 -22.51 -8.09
CA ALA A 245 -6.41 -22.73 -9.16
C ALA A 245 -7.05 -23.38 -10.39
N SER A 246 -6.47 -23.19 -11.57
CA SER A 246 -6.82 -23.89 -12.81
C SER A 246 -5.56 -24.20 -13.60
N ASP A 247 -5.71 -24.85 -14.76
CA ASP A 247 -4.57 -25.18 -15.61
C ASP A 247 -3.82 -23.89 -16.00
N GLY A 248 -2.57 -23.78 -15.52
CA GLY A 248 -1.70 -22.63 -15.75
C GLY A 248 -1.98 -21.39 -14.89
N LEU A 249 -2.93 -21.43 -13.94
CA LEU A 249 -3.22 -20.32 -13.03
C LEU A 249 -3.31 -20.80 -11.58
N ALA A 250 -2.54 -20.17 -10.70
CA ALA A 250 -2.52 -20.55 -9.29
C ALA A 250 -3.78 -20.14 -8.50
N GLY A 251 -4.62 -19.22 -9.01
CA GLY A 251 -5.73 -18.69 -8.23
C GLY A 251 -5.24 -17.90 -7.00
N THR A 252 -5.93 -17.98 -5.87
CA THR A 252 -5.48 -17.40 -4.58
C THR A 252 -4.17 -18.02 -4.15
N THR A 253 -3.16 -17.17 -3.91
CA THR A 253 -1.85 -17.63 -3.44
C THR A 253 -1.42 -16.99 -2.14
N ASP A 254 -1.99 -15.84 -1.77
CA ASP A 254 -1.73 -15.20 -0.49
C ASP A 254 -2.90 -15.42 0.46
N PHE A 255 -2.62 -16.00 1.63
CA PHE A 255 -3.52 -16.13 2.75
C PHE A 255 -2.94 -15.33 3.92
N GLN A 256 -3.48 -14.15 4.18
CA GLN A 256 -2.98 -13.24 5.21
C GLN A 256 -3.94 -13.19 6.40
N PHE A 257 -3.42 -13.45 7.59
CA PHE A 257 -4.17 -13.32 8.84
C PHE A 257 -3.89 -11.93 9.43
N MET A 258 -4.83 -11.01 9.28
CA MET A 258 -4.61 -9.58 9.52
C MET A 258 -5.45 -9.04 10.68
N LEU A 259 -4.94 -8.00 11.36
CA LEU A 259 -5.71 -7.23 12.33
C LEU A 259 -6.87 -6.49 11.67
N SER A 260 -8.09 -6.66 12.17
CA SER A 260 -9.29 -5.97 11.67
C SER A 260 -9.13 -4.45 11.70
N GLY A 261 -9.82 -3.72 10.83
CA GLY A 261 -9.75 -2.24 10.83
C GLY A 261 -8.40 -1.65 10.38
N ALA A 262 -7.44 -2.48 9.97
CA ALA A 262 -6.25 -2.04 9.25
C ALA A 262 -6.64 -1.62 7.81
N ILE A 263 -7.14 -0.38 7.67
CA ILE A 263 -7.48 0.23 6.38
C ILE A 263 -6.54 1.41 6.09
N LYS A 264 -5.96 1.45 4.89
CA LYS A 264 -4.99 2.50 4.50
C LYS A 264 -5.61 3.90 4.62
N GLU A 265 -6.90 4.02 4.32
CA GLU A 265 -7.68 5.27 4.37
C GLU A 265 -7.57 5.97 5.72
N ALA A 266 -7.77 5.23 6.82
CA ALA A 266 -7.62 5.79 8.16
C ALA A 266 -6.17 6.22 8.44
N GLY A 267 -5.20 5.52 7.84
CA GLY A 267 -3.79 5.88 7.88
C GLY A 267 -3.50 7.26 7.29
N VAL A 268 -4.24 7.74 6.29
CA VAL A 268 -4.09 9.11 5.77
C VAL A 268 -4.35 10.14 6.87
N LEU A 269 -5.42 9.95 7.65
CA LEU A 269 -5.76 10.86 8.74
C LEU A 269 -4.78 10.77 9.92
N ASP A 270 -4.25 9.59 10.23
CA ASP A 270 -3.21 9.44 11.27
C ASP A 270 -1.92 10.15 10.84
N LEU A 271 -1.45 9.94 9.60
CA LEU A 271 -0.28 10.63 9.06
C LEU A 271 -0.48 12.15 9.06
N LEU A 272 -1.67 12.63 8.72
CA LEU A 272 -2.01 14.05 8.78
C LEU A 272 -2.04 14.57 10.23
N ASN A 273 -2.61 13.81 11.16
CA ASN A 273 -2.64 14.14 12.59
C ASN A 273 -1.21 14.30 13.15
N ARG A 274 -0.30 13.39 12.79
CA ARG A 274 1.12 13.46 13.14
C ARG A 274 1.83 14.63 12.45
N HIS A 275 1.50 14.90 11.19
CA HIS A 275 2.03 16.06 10.48
C HIS A 275 1.63 17.36 11.21
N TYR A 276 0.37 17.52 11.59
CA TYR A 276 -0.10 18.67 12.36
C TYR A 276 0.59 18.79 13.72
N ALA A 277 0.71 17.68 14.46
CA ALA A 277 1.38 17.68 15.75
C ALA A 277 2.83 18.17 15.66
N ARG A 278 3.56 17.77 14.60
CA ARG A 278 4.94 18.22 14.38
C ARG A 278 5.05 19.71 14.06
N HIS A 279 4.04 20.32 13.44
CA HIS A 279 4.08 21.74 13.03
C HIS A 279 3.39 22.67 14.02
N THR A 280 2.47 22.16 14.84
CA THR A 280 1.62 22.96 15.73
C THR A 280 1.74 22.58 17.20
N GLY A 281 2.36 21.45 17.52
CA GLY A 281 2.42 20.88 18.87
C GLY A 281 1.12 20.20 19.32
N ARG A 282 0.08 20.14 18.47
CA ARG A 282 -1.23 19.57 18.81
C ARG A 282 -1.65 18.51 17.79
N HIS A 283 -2.25 17.44 18.28
CA HIS A 283 -2.89 16.40 17.48
C HIS A 283 -4.39 16.73 17.32
N PRO A 284 -4.87 17.17 16.14
CA PRO A 284 -6.28 17.53 15.97
C PRO A 284 -7.25 16.37 16.25
N LEU A 285 -6.83 15.13 15.98
CA LEU A 285 -7.62 13.92 16.25
C LEU A 285 -7.31 13.27 17.61
N GLY A 286 -6.45 13.90 18.43
CA GLY A 286 -5.90 13.31 19.65
C GLY A 286 -4.63 12.50 19.40
N ALA A 287 -3.77 12.39 20.42
CA ALA A 287 -2.48 11.72 20.31
C ALA A 287 -2.60 10.21 20.08
N ASP A 288 -3.70 9.61 20.55
CA ASP A 288 -3.95 8.17 20.48
C ASP A 288 -4.77 7.74 19.24
N PHE A 289 -5.07 8.67 18.33
CA PHE A 289 -5.80 8.35 17.09
C PHE A 289 -5.04 7.31 16.26
N ASN A 290 -5.76 6.31 15.76
CA ASN A 290 -5.18 5.21 14.99
C ASN A 290 -6.24 4.57 14.07
N ALA A 291 -5.80 3.70 13.16
CA ALA A 291 -6.67 3.04 12.19
C ALA A 291 -7.76 2.16 12.83
N ARG A 292 -7.50 1.55 14.00
CA ARG A 292 -8.44 0.65 14.69
C ARG A 292 -9.66 1.39 15.26
N THR A 293 -9.47 2.63 15.68
CA THR A 293 -10.54 3.47 16.25
C THR A 293 -11.17 4.42 15.23
N ALA A 294 -10.64 4.49 14.01
CA ALA A 294 -11.12 5.38 12.97
C ALA A 294 -12.45 4.89 12.36
N PRO A 295 -13.30 5.80 11.85
CA PRO A 295 -14.45 5.41 11.05
C PRO A 295 -14.04 4.58 9.84
N ARG A 296 -14.79 3.52 9.53
CA ARG A 296 -14.52 2.64 8.37
C ARG A 296 -15.15 3.13 7.07
N VAL A 297 -16.10 4.06 7.17
CA VAL A 297 -16.85 4.59 6.04
C VAL A 297 -16.17 5.85 5.52
N HIS A 298 -15.94 5.90 4.20
CA HIS A 298 -15.25 7.02 3.55
C HIS A 298 -15.85 8.39 3.90
N ALA A 299 -17.18 8.54 3.85
CA ALA A 299 -17.85 9.79 4.20
C ALA A 299 -17.58 10.20 5.66
N ALA A 300 -17.59 9.24 6.60
CA ALA A 300 -17.32 9.51 8.01
C ALA A 300 -15.85 9.91 8.27
N LEU A 301 -14.90 9.43 7.45
CA LEU A 301 -13.51 9.89 7.50
C LEU A 301 -13.39 11.36 7.05
N LEU A 302 -14.12 11.75 5.99
CA LEU A 302 -14.15 13.14 5.53
C LEU A 302 -14.81 14.07 6.55
N ASP A 303 -15.91 13.65 7.16
CA ASP A 303 -16.60 14.42 8.20
C ASP A 303 -15.71 14.58 9.44
N LEU A 304 -15.03 13.52 9.85
CA LEU A 304 -14.04 13.58 10.93
C LEU A 304 -12.91 14.57 10.61
N ALA A 305 -12.40 14.53 9.39
CA ALA A 305 -11.36 15.46 8.97
C ALA A 305 -11.86 16.93 9.02
N ASP A 306 -13.03 17.21 8.44
CA ASP A 306 -13.60 18.57 8.39
C ASP A 306 -13.86 19.15 9.79
N ALA A 307 -14.27 18.31 10.74
CA ALA A 307 -14.50 18.71 12.12
C ALA A 307 -13.21 19.00 12.90
N ALA A 308 -12.09 18.34 12.56
CA ALA A 308 -10.88 18.37 13.36
C ALA A 308 -9.78 19.30 12.80
N PHE A 309 -9.58 19.33 11.48
CA PHE A 309 -8.44 20.04 10.88
C PHE A 309 -8.80 21.48 10.47
N GLU A 310 -7.89 22.43 10.73
CA GLU A 310 -8.06 23.83 10.34
C GLU A 310 -7.82 24.01 8.84
N ARG A 311 -8.81 24.53 8.10
CA ARG A 311 -8.74 24.66 6.63
C ARG A 311 -7.48 25.32 6.10
N HIS A 312 -7.10 26.45 6.69
CA HIS A 312 -5.95 27.25 6.27
C HIS A 312 -4.59 26.61 6.57
N ARG A 313 -4.56 25.51 7.34
CA ARG A 313 -3.33 24.76 7.68
C ARG A 313 -3.21 23.43 6.94
N MET A 314 -4.22 23.04 6.17
CA MET A 314 -4.17 21.80 5.40
C MET A 314 -3.07 21.90 4.34
N PRO A 315 -2.03 21.05 4.38
CA PRO A 315 -1.04 21.04 3.32
C PRO A 315 -1.64 20.45 2.04
N PRO A 316 -1.16 20.82 0.86
CA PRO A 316 -1.37 20.01 -0.33
C PRO A 316 -0.88 18.59 -0.08
N ILE A 317 -1.65 17.58 -0.45
CA ILE A 317 -1.30 16.17 -0.28
C ILE A 317 -1.07 15.53 -1.63
N VAL A 318 0.05 14.83 -1.78
CA VAL A 318 0.38 14.02 -2.94
C VAL A 318 0.25 12.55 -2.54
N GLY A 319 -0.81 11.90 -3.02
CA GLY A 319 -1.05 10.47 -2.85
C GLY A 319 -0.43 9.70 -4.00
N VAL A 320 0.35 8.65 -3.72
CA VAL A 320 1.00 7.83 -4.75
C VAL A 320 0.73 6.36 -4.53
N GLY A 321 0.18 5.69 -5.54
CA GLY A 321 -0.05 4.25 -5.52
C GLY A 321 0.24 3.62 -6.88
N ASP A 322 0.12 2.31 -6.93
CA ASP A 322 0.26 1.50 -8.14
C ASP A 322 -0.97 0.60 -8.36
N THR A 323 -1.74 0.32 -7.31
CA THR A 323 -2.82 -0.67 -7.32
C THR A 323 -4.19 0.00 -7.36
N VAL A 324 -4.67 0.31 -8.56
CA VAL A 324 -6.07 0.72 -8.81
C VAL A 324 -6.62 -0.14 -9.94
N THR A 325 -7.82 -0.69 -9.76
CA THR A 325 -8.46 -1.54 -10.77
C THR A 325 -9.90 -1.11 -11.06
N SER A 326 -10.31 -1.35 -12.30
CA SER A 326 -11.67 -1.14 -12.80
C SER A 326 -12.01 -2.22 -13.82
N SER A 327 -12.94 -3.12 -13.48
CA SER A 327 -13.32 -4.26 -14.32
C SER A 327 -14.85 -4.39 -14.43
N ILE A 328 -15.31 -5.15 -15.42
CA ILE A 328 -16.72 -5.52 -15.54
C ILE A 328 -16.93 -6.85 -14.82
N ALA A 329 -17.84 -6.87 -13.84
CA ALA A 329 -18.28 -8.09 -13.17
C ALA A 329 -19.15 -8.96 -14.11
N ALA A 330 -19.39 -10.21 -13.71
CA ALA A 330 -20.13 -11.18 -14.52
C ALA A 330 -21.57 -10.74 -14.86
N ASP A 331 -22.16 -9.89 -14.02
CA ASP A 331 -23.49 -9.29 -14.22
C ASP A 331 -23.48 -8.03 -15.11
N GLY A 332 -22.32 -7.67 -15.66
CA GLY A 332 -22.13 -6.48 -16.49
C GLY A 332 -21.89 -5.19 -15.70
N GLN A 333 -21.94 -5.21 -14.36
CA GLN A 333 -21.69 -4.03 -13.56
C GLN A 333 -20.21 -3.68 -13.50
N ARG A 334 -19.90 -2.38 -13.48
CA ARG A 334 -18.53 -1.91 -13.28
C ARG A 334 -18.17 -2.06 -11.81
N VAL A 335 -17.19 -2.91 -11.50
CA VAL A 335 -16.61 -3.06 -10.18
C VAL A 335 -15.22 -2.44 -10.15
N ARG A 336 -14.88 -1.82 -9.02
CA ARG A 336 -13.63 -1.09 -8.88
C ARG A 336 -12.97 -1.41 -7.56
N GLY A 337 -11.66 -1.57 -7.60
CA GLY A 337 -10.89 -1.99 -6.44
C GLY A 337 -9.44 -1.53 -6.52
N GLY A 338 -8.56 -2.35 -5.94
CA GLY A 338 -7.15 -2.07 -5.77
C GLY A 338 -6.83 -1.55 -4.37
N SER A 339 -5.71 -2.01 -3.82
CA SER A 339 -5.36 -1.76 -2.42
C SER A 339 -5.07 -0.28 -2.11
N ASP A 340 -4.79 0.53 -3.14
CA ASP A 340 -4.49 1.96 -3.00
C ASP A 340 -5.71 2.85 -3.23
N ARG A 341 -6.73 2.34 -3.92
CA ARG A 341 -7.88 3.12 -4.38
C ARG A 341 -8.47 3.97 -3.27
N GLY A 342 -8.74 3.37 -2.12
CA GLY A 342 -9.46 4.02 -1.04
C GLY A 342 -8.71 5.22 -0.47
N PHE A 343 -7.40 5.08 -0.22
CA PHE A 343 -6.61 6.17 0.36
C PHE A 343 -6.33 7.26 -0.68
N LEU A 344 -6.10 6.89 -1.95
CA LEU A 344 -5.94 7.86 -3.04
C LEU A 344 -7.24 8.67 -3.24
N HIS A 345 -8.39 8.00 -3.15
CA HIS A 345 -9.69 8.69 -3.21
C HIS A 345 -9.88 9.63 -2.01
N LEU A 346 -9.47 9.22 -0.81
CA LEU A 346 -9.53 10.10 0.37
C LEU A 346 -8.61 11.32 0.22
N VAL A 347 -7.39 11.15 -0.31
CA VAL A 347 -6.48 12.27 -0.62
C VAL A 347 -7.13 13.26 -1.60
N GLN A 348 -7.76 12.77 -2.66
CA GLN A 348 -8.48 13.62 -3.61
C GLN A 348 -9.61 14.41 -2.93
N GLU A 349 -10.47 13.72 -2.17
CA GLU A 349 -11.63 14.34 -1.54
C GLU A 349 -11.25 15.32 -0.43
N LEU A 350 -10.16 15.07 0.31
CA LEU A 350 -9.59 16.05 1.23
C LEU A 350 -9.18 17.33 0.48
N GLY A 351 -8.59 17.21 -0.71
CA GLY A 351 -8.23 18.36 -1.54
C GLY A 351 -9.45 19.22 -1.89
N ARG A 352 -10.52 18.58 -2.36
CA ARG A 352 -11.80 19.25 -2.65
C ARG A 352 -12.44 19.86 -1.41
N ARG A 353 -12.48 19.11 -0.31
CA ARG A 353 -13.14 19.52 0.93
C ARG A 353 -12.45 20.71 1.59
N PHE A 354 -11.12 20.75 1.54
CA PHE A 354 -10.29 21.78 2.18
C PHE A 354 -9.83 22.89 1.24
N GLY A 355 -10.04 22.76 -0.07
CA GLY A 355 -9.59 23.73 -1.07
C GLY A 355 -8.08 23.71 -1.28
N THR A 356 -7.45 22.54 -1.13
CA THR A 356 -6.01 22.34 -1.36
C THR A 356 -5.76 21.62 -2.68
N ASP A 357 -4.67 22.00 -3.35
CA ASP A 357 -4.31 21.45 -4.65
C ASP A 357 -3.62 20.08 -4.51
N ASN A 358 -4.41 19.09 -4.11
CA ASN A 358 -3.95 17.71 -3.93
C ASN A 358 -3.78 17.02 -5.29
N ALA A 359 -2.86 16.05 -5.34
CA ALA A 359 -2.60 15.27 -6.54
C ALA A 359 -2.59 13.76 -6.25
N VAL A 360 -3.20 12.99 -7.14
CA VAL A 360 -3.14 11.54 -7.20
C VAL A 360 -2.19 11.13 -8.32
N LEU A 361 -1.11 10.44 -7.94
CA LEU A 361 -0.11 9.90 -8.85
C LEU A 361 -0.27 8.38 -8.94
N LEU A 362 -0.27 7.84 -10.15
CA LEU A 362 -0.27 6.39 -10.39
C LEU A 362 1.04 5.95 -11.04
N VAL A 363 1.71 4.97 -10.43
CA VAL A 363 2.89 4.32 -11.01
C VAL A 363 2.45 3.05 -11.72
N ASP A 364 2.83 2.91 -12.99
CA ASP A 364 2.52 1.68 -13.74
C ASP A 364 3.44 0.53 -13.31
N SER A 365 2.91 -0.39 -12.52
CA SER A 365 3.63 -1.57 -12.04
C SER A 365 3.39 -2.83 -12.87
N SER A 366 2.67 -2.73 -14.00
CA SER A 366 2.33 -3.87 -14.87
C SER A 366 3.53 -4.51 -15.56
N GLY A 367 4.65 -3.79 -15.69
CA GLY A 367 5.92 -4.30 -16.22
C GLY A 367 6.72 -5.19 -15.26
N GLY A 368 6.20 -5.50 -14.06
CA GLY A 368 6.84 -6.37 -13.06
C GLY A 368 6.59 -7.87 -13.27
N GLU A 369 7.04 -8.68 -12.31
CA GLU A 369 6.84 -10.14 -12.31
C GLU A 369 5.38 -10.53 -11.98
N VAL A 370 4.65 -9.63 -11.33
CA VAL A 370 3.24 -9.81 -10.97
C VAL A 370 2.35 -9.18 -12.05
N ARG A 371 1.49 -9.99 -12.68
CA ARG A 371 0.58 -9.49 -13.73
C ARG A 371 -0.44 -8.51 -13.17
N ARG A 372 -0.53 -7.33 -13.78
CA ARG A 372 -1.51 -6.29 -13.47
C ARG A 372 -1.98 -5.57 -14.73
N PRO A 373 -3.16 -4.93 -14.72
CA PRO A 373 -3.53 -3.98 -15.76
C PRO A 373 -2.46 -2.89 -15.88
N GLY A 374 -2.12 -2.53 -17.13
CA GLY A 374 -1.08 -1.54 -17.43
C GLY A 374 -1.63 -0.38 -18.24
N LEU A 375 -0.88 0.73 -18.26
CA LEU A 375 -1.18 1.86 -19.12
C LEU A 375 -0.72 1.52 -20.53
N MET A 376 -1.63 1.65 -21.50
CA MET A 376 -1.35 1.41 -22.91
C MET A 376 -1.38 2.72 -23.68
N ARG A 377 -0.61 2.86 -24.76
CA ARG A 377 -0.83 3.95 -25.71
C ARG A 377 -1.92 3.56 -26.69
N ASP A 378 -2.89 4.45 -26.89
CA ASP A 378 -3.88 4.33 -27.95
C ASP A 378 -3.16 4.48 -29.31
N PRO A 379 -3.12 3.43 -30.16
CA PRO A 379 -2.47 3.50 -31.46
C PRO A 379 -3.13 4.50 -32.43
N ARG A 380 -4.39 4.88 -32.18
CA ARG A 380 -5.20 5.75 -33.04
C ARG A 380 -5.23 7.19 -32.54
N ALA A 381 -5.39 7.39 -31.23
CA ALA A 381 -5.50 8.72 -30.63
C ALA A 381 -4.17 9.24 -30.03
N GLY A 382 -3.16 8.40 -29.87
CA GLY A 382 -1.84 8.75 -29.30
C GLY A 382 -1.84 9.00 -27.78
N GLY A 383 -3.01 9.08 -27.14
CA GLY A 383 -3.17 9.24 -25.69
C GLY A 383 -2.97 7.95 -24.91
N LEU A 384 -2.92 8.05 -23.57
CA LEU A 384 -2.90 6.87 -22.70
C LEU A 384 -4.30 6.31 -22.49
N VAL A 385 -4.38 4.97 -22.54
CA VAL A 385 -5.54 4.16 -22.21
C VAL A 385 -5.24 3.46 -20.90
N ALA A 386 -6.12 3.65 -19.91
CA ALA A 386 -6.01 3.06 -18.58
C ALA A 386 -7.05 1.94 -18.38
N GLU A 387 -7.27 1.13 -19.41
CA GLU A 387 -8.22 0.01 -19.37
C GLU A 387 -7.83 -0.99 -18.28
N GLY A 388 -8.80 -1.45 -17.49
CA GLY A 388 -8.55 -2.30 -16.33
C GLY A 388 -8.08 -1.55 -15.07
N ILE A 389 -7.71 -0.26 -15.20
CA ILE A 389 -7.23 0.59 -14.10
C ILE A 389 -8.32 1.57 -13.66
N THR A 390 -8.81 2.40 -14.59
CA THR A 390 -9.84 3.41 -14.35
C THR A 390 -10.75 3.58 -15.57
N ASP A 391 -11.81 4.35 -15.44
CA ASP A 391 -12.79 4.58 -16.49
C ASP A 391 -13.39 6.00 -16.39
N ALA A 392 -14.11 6.44 -17.43
CA ALA A 392 -14.65 7.80 -17.50
C ALA A 392 -15.64 8.17 -16.38
N SER A 393 -16.24 7.16 -15.74
CA SER A 393 -17.18 7.33 -14.62
C SER A 393 -16.56 7.03 -13.25
N ASP A 394 -15.25 6.82 -13.19
CA ASP A 394 -14.53 6.59 -11.94
C ASP A 394 -14.49 7.88 -11.10
N PRO A 395 -15.00 7.87 -9.84
CA PRO A 395 -14.91 9.03 -8.97
C PRO A 395 -13.47 9.37 -8.58
N LEU A 396 -12.57 8.39 -8.57
CA LEU A 396 -11.14 8.59 -8.39
C LEU A 396 -10.55 9.08 -9.72
N ARG A 397 -10.03 10.31 -9.75
CA ARG A 397 -9.29 10.87 -10.88
C ARG A 397 -7.80 10.77 -10.62
N VAL A 398 -7.11 10.03 -11.47
CA VAL A 398 -5.65 9.98 -11.49
C VAL A 398 -5.14 11.21 -12.24
N ASN A 399 -4.37 12.07 -11.57
CA ASN A 399 -3.91 13.33 -12.14
C ASN A 399 -2.69 13.15 -13.04
N PHE A 400 -1.69 12.41 -12.55
CA PHE A 400 -0.46 12.12 -13.29
C PHE A 400 -0.11 10.63 -13.21
N VAL A 401 0.59 10.16 -14.24
CA VAL A 401 0.94 8.75 -14.41
C VAL A 401 2.40 8.57 -14.74
N PHE A 402 2.98 7.47 -14.29
CA PHE A 402 4.36 7.07 -14.58
C PHE A 402 4.37 5.75 -15.36
N PRO A 403 4.16 5.79 -16.70
CA PRO A 403 4.13 4.58 -17.54
C PRO A 403 5.49 3.88 -17.64
N GLY A 404 6.60 4.57 -17.30
CA GLY A 404 7.92 3.97 -17.14
C GLY A 404 8.10 3.21 -15.82
N GLY A 405 7.03 3.09 -15.02
CA GLY A 405 6.98 2.38 -13.75
C GLY A 405 7.85 2.99 -12.66
N HIS A 406 8.17 2.17 -11.65
CA HIS A 406 8.84 2.62 -10.42
C HIS A 406 10.14 3.38 -10.68
N ARG A 407 10.94 3.00 -11.68
CA ARG A 407 12.20 3.69 -11.99
C ARG A 407 11.97 5.14 -12.39
N GLN A 408 10.98 5.39 -13.25
CA GLN A 408 10.62 6.75 -13.66
C GLN A 408 10.14 7.60 -12.49
N TYR A 409 9.34 7.01 -11.59
CA TYR A 409 8.87 7.68 -10.38
C TYR A 409 10.02 7.99 -9.41
N VAL A 410 10.92 7.03 -9.20
CA VAL A 410 12.11 7.15 -8.36
C VAL A 410 13.00 8.29 -8.85
N ASP A 411 13.31 8.34 -10.16
CA ASP A 411 14.12 9.40 -10.77
C ASP A 411 13.47 10.77 -10.59
N PHE A 412 12.15 10.84 -10.80
CA PHE A 412 11.37 12.04 -10.58
C PHE A 412 11.46 12.52 -9.12
N LEU A 413 11.27 11.64 -8.13
CA LEU A 413 11.29 12.01 -6.72
C LEU A 413 12.70 12.46 -6.28
N ILE A 414 13.76 11.81 -6.80
CA ILE A 414 15.15 12.21 -6.56
C ILE A 414 15.38 13.63 -7.08
N ALA A 415 14.96 13.92 -8.33
CA ALA A 415 15.09 15.25 -8.92
C ALA A 415 14.30 16.30 -8.12
N LEU A 416 13.06 15.99 -7.73
CA LEU A 416 12.20 16.88 -6.95
C LEU A 416 12.79 17.18 -5.58
N ALA A 417 13.28 16.17 -4.84
CA ALA A 417 13.91 16.38 -3.54
C ALA A 417 15.17 17.26 -3.65
N GLY A 418 15.91 17.17 -4.75
CA GLY A 418 17.03 18.04 -5.07
C GLY A 418 16.63 19.51 -5.25
N ARG A 419 15.44 19.77 -5.79
CA ARG A 419 14.89 21.13 -5.98
C ARG A 419 14.32 21.70 -4.69
N ILE A 420 13.49 20.94 -3.99
CA ILE A 420 12.86 21.36 -2.72
C ILE A 420 13.92 21.62 -1.64
N GLY A 421 14.99 20.83 -1.60
CA GLY A 421 16.09 20.99 -0.64
C GLY A 421 16.90 22.29 -0.83
N ARG A 422 16.92 22.87 -2.04
CA ARG A 422 17.63 24.12 -2.35
C ARG A 422 16.79 25.38 -2.08
N ALA A 423 15.47 25.25 -2.08
CA ALA A 423 14.55 26.37 -1.83
C ALA A 423 14.29 26.63 -0.33
N GLY A 424 14.73 25.73 0.55
CA GLY A 424 14.58 25.84 2.01
C GLY A 424 15.90 25.98 2.78
N ALA A 425 17.01 26.23 2.08
CA ALA A 425 18.30 26.65 2.63
C ALA A 425 18.55 28.09 2.16
#